data_AF-A0A640KX88-F1
#
_entry.id   AF-A0A640KX88-F1
#
_cell.length_a   1.000
_cell.length_b   1.000
_cell.length_c   1.000
_cell.angle_alpha   90.00
_cell.angle_beta   90.00
_cell.angle_gamma   90.00
#
_symmetry.space_group_name_H-M   'P 1'
#
loop_
_entity.id
_entity.type
_entity.pdbx_description
1 polymer ?
#
loop_
_entity_poly.entity_id
_entity_poly.type
_entity_poly.pdbx_seq_one_letter_code
_entity_poly.pdbx_strand_id
1 'polypeptide(L)'
;MYKYLHILNDIEKMIQNGAINEGQKLPSIRSLVTQYECNKATVIRALYELEKRHIIYSVPQSGYYVVKKSGSTIENDEIIDFASSAPDPDVFPYLDFQHCINKAIDTYKNDLFVYGTPKGLPSLIPVIQKQLANYQVFTKEDNIFITSGVQQALAILTSIPFPN
;
A
#
# COMPACT_ATOMS: atom_id res chain seq x y z
N MET A 1 -16.73 7.77 -25.24
CA MET A 1 -15.79 7.23 -24.23
C MET A 1 -14.40 7.21 -24.83
N TYR A 2 -13.35 7.65 -24.10
CA TYR A 2 -11.99 7.66 -24.65
C TYR A 2 -11.45 6.23 -24.83
N LYS A 3 -10.72 5.96 -25.92
CA LYS A 3 -10.24 4.61 -26.26
C LYS A 3 -9.31 3.99 -25.20
N TYR A 4 -8.52 4.82 -24.50
CA TYR A 4 -7.68 4.34 -23.39
C TYR A 4 -8.50 3.85 -22.19
N LEU A 5 -9.67 4.46 -21.91
CA LEU A 5 -10.57 4.01 -20.82
C LEU A 5 -11.18 2.65 -21.13
N HIS A 6 -11.49 2.38 -22.41
CA HIS A 6 -11.97 1.06 -22.82
C HIS A 6 -10.92 -0.03 -22.57
N ILE A 7 -9.66 0.23 -22.98
CA ILE A 7 -8.54 -0.71 -22.76
C ILE A 7 -8.32 -0.94 -21.26
N LEU A 8 -8.34 0.13 -20.47
CA LEU A 8 -8.19 0.06 -19.02
C LEU A 8 -9.28 -0.82 -18.40
N ASN A 9 -10.54 -0.53 -18.69
CA ASN A 9 -11.68 -1.26 -18.10
C ASN A 9 -11.71 -2.73 -18.54
N ASP A 10 -11.32 -3.02 -19.78
CA ASP A 10 -11.25 -4.40 -20.26
C ASP A 10 -10.15 -5.18 -19.55
N ILE A 11 -8.97 -4.59 -19.36
CA ILE A 11 -7.88 -5.22 -18.62
C ILE A 11 -8.28 -5.44 -17.15
N GLU A 12 -8.91 -4.45 -16.50
CA GLU A 12 -9.44 -4.61 -15.13
C GLU A 12 -10.41 -5.79 -15.05
N LYS A 13 -11.36 -5.89 -16.00
CA LYS A 13 -12.31 -7.02 -16.06
C LYS A 13 -11.63 -8.36 -16.30
N MET A 14 -10.61 -8.42 -17.16
CA MET A 14 -9.84 -9.65 -17.38
C MET A 14 -9.14 -10.12 -16.11
N ILE A 15 -8.67 -9.18 -15.29
CA ILE A 15 -8.05 -9.49 -13.99
C ILE A 15 -9.11 -9.95 -12.98
N GLN A 16 -10.22 -9.20 -12.85
CA GLN A 16 -11.33 -9.53 -11.95
C GLN A 16 -11.95 -10.90 -12.24
N ASN A 17 -12.12 -11.23 -13.52
CA ASN A 17 -12.68 -12.52 -13.94
C ASN A 17 -11.67 -13.68 -13.91
N GLY A 18 -10.42 -13.44 -13.49
CA GLY A 18 -9.37 -14.47 -13.41
C GLY A 18 -8.80 -14.90 -14.76
N ALA A 19 -9.06 -14.17 -15.85
CA ALA A 19 -8.46 -14.44 -17.15
C ALA A 19 -6.96 -14.11 -17.17
N ILE A 20 -6.54 -13.15 -16.35
CA ILE A 20 -5.13 -12.87 -16.05
C ILE A 20 -4.99 -12.86 -14.53
N ASN A 21 -4.28 -13.86 -13.99
CA ASN A 21 -4.10 -14.00 -12.56
C ASN A 21 -3.03 -13.05 -12.02
N GLU A 22 -3.07 -12.84 -10.71
CA GLU A 22 -2.05 -12.12 -9.97
C GLU A 22 -0.63 -12.64 -10.26
N GLY A 23 0.32 -11.71 -10.44
CA GLY A 23 1.69 -12.03 -10.81
C GLY A 23 1.88 -12.50 -12.27
N GLN A 24 0.81 -12.66 -13.05
CA GLN A 24 0.93 -12.97 -14.47
C GLN A 24 1.26 -11.73 -15.29
N LYS A 25 1.92 -11.98 -16.42
CA LYS A 25 2.35 -10.97 -17.38
C LYS A 25 1.18 -10.56 -18.27
N LEU A 26 1.00 -9.27 -18.47
CA LEU A 26 0.02 -8.73 -19.42
C LEU A 26 0.46 -8.94 -20.86
N PRO A 27 -0.49 -8.93 -21.83
CA PRO A 27 -0.17 -8.86 -23.23
C PRO A 27 0.78 -7.69 -23.52
N SER A 28 1.71 -7.90 -24.46
CA SER A 28 2.67 -6.85 -24.79
C SER A 28 1.98 -5.60 -25.35
N ILE A 29 2.62 -4.43 -25.24
CA ILE A 29 2.10 -3.19 -25.84
C ILE A 29 1.80 -3.39 -27.33
N ARG A 30 2.62 -4.16 -28.06
CA ARG A 30 2.40 -4.46 -29.47
C ARG A 30 1.13 -5.29 -29.68
N SER A 31 0.92 -6.31 -28.86
CA SER A 31 -0.29 -7.15 -28.89
C SER A 31 -1.54 -6.33 -28.62
N LEU A 32 -1.50 -5.43 -27.61
CA LEU A 32 -2.61 -4.54 -27.27
C LEU A 32 -2.90 -3.52 -28.39
N VAL A 33 -1.85 -2.96 -29.02
CA VAL A 33 -2.01 -2.06 -30.18
C VAL A 33 -2.77 -2.76 -31.31
N THR A 34 -2.42 -4.02 -31.62
CA THR A 34 -3.09 -4.82 -32.64
C THR A 34 -4.51 -5.19 -32.24
N GLN A 35 -4.71 -5.67 -31.01
CA GLN A 35 -6.02 -6.11 -30.52
C GLN A 35 -7.06 -4.99 -30.47
N TYR A 36 -6.65 -3.79 -30.06
CA TYR A 36 -7.54 -2.64 -29.90
C TYR A 36 -7.50 -1.68 -31.10
N GLU A 37 -6.72 -1.98 -32.14
CA GLU A 37 -6.54 -1.14 -33.34
C GLU A 37 -6.33 0.34 -32.99
N CYS A 38 -5.36 0.62 -32.11
CA CYS A 38 -5.15 1.97 -31.59
C CYS A 38 -3.68 2.37 -31.61
N ASN A 39 -3.40 3.66 -31.46
CA ASN A 39 -2.02 4.11 -31.39
C ASN A 39 -1.34 3.64 -30.09
N LYS A 40 -0.01 3.49 -30.16
CA LYS A 40 0.82 3.06 -29.02
C LYS A 40 0.66 3.96 -27.80
N ALA A 41 0.50 5.27 -27.99
CA ALA A 41 0.35 6.23 -26.89
C ALA A 41 -0.94 6.00 -26.09
N THR A 42 -2.02 5.55 -26.74
CA THR A 42 -3.31 5.22 -26.10
C THR A 42 -3.17 4.01 -25.19
N VAL A 43 -2.49 2.95 -25.66
CA VAL A 43 -2.18 1.77 -24.84
C VAL A 43 -1.30 2.15 -23.67
N ILE A 44 -0.23 2.91 -23.89
CA ILE A 44 0.68 3.35 -22.83
C ILE A 44 -0.08 4.17 -21.79
N ARG A 45 -0.98 5.07 -22.21
CA ARG A 45 -1.82 5.83 -21.28
C ARG A 45 -2.71 4.93 -20.43
N ALA A 46 -3.34 3.92 -21.02
CA ALA A 46 -4.15 2.97 -20.27
C ALA A 46 -3.31 2.20 -19.24
N LEU A 47 -2.14 1.68 -19.65
CA LEU A 47 -1.22 0.96 -18.76
C LEU A 47 -0.66 1.87 -17.66
N TYR A 48 -0.37 3.13 -17.97
CA TYR A 48 0.08 4.12 -16.99
C TYR A 48 -0.99 4.37 -15.91
N GLU A 49 -2.26 4.52 -16.28
CA GLU A 49 -3.36 4.68 -15.32
C GLU A 49 -3.57 3.41 -14.48
N LEU A 50 -3.44 2.22 -15.06
CA LEU A 50 -3.49 0.95 -14.33
C LEU A 50 -2.32 0.82 -13.33
N GLU A 51 -1.12 1.23 -13.73
CA GLU A 51 0.08 1.20 -12.89
C GLU A 51 -0.05 2.20 -11.73
N LYS A 52 -0.56 3.40 -12.03
CA LYS A 52 -0.89 4.42 -11.01
C LYS A 52 -1.93 3.91 -9.99
N ARG A 53 -2.85 3.05 -10.41
CA ARG A 53 -3.85 2.40 -9.53
C ARG A 53 -3.32 1.18 -8.78
N HIS A 54 -2.04 0.82 -8.95
CA HIS A 54 -1.44 -0.40 -8.39
C HIS A 54 -2.15 -1.69 -8.80
N ILE A 55 -2.80 -1.71 -9.96
CA ILE A 55 -3.38 -2.92 -10.53
C ILE A 55 -2.28 -3.72 -11.25
N ILE A 56 -1.31 -3.00 -11.82
CA ILE A 56 -0.18 -3.58 -12.55
C ILE A 56 1.13 -2.89 -12.13
N TYR A 57 2.26 -3.52 -12.43
CA TYR A 57 3.60 -2.94 -12.25
C TYR A 57 4.50 -3.24 -13.44
N SER A 58 5.40 -2.31 -13.77
CA SER A 58 6.39 -2.49 -14.82
C SER A 58 7.64 -3.22 -14.33
N VAL A 59 8.10 -4.20 -15.11
CA VAL A 59 9.40 -4.86 -14.96
C VAL A 59 10.27 -4.47 -16.15
N PRO A 60 11.43 -3.81 -15.93
CA PRO A 60 12.32 -3.38 -17.00
C PRO A 60 12.62 -4.49 -18.00
N GLN A 61 12.52 -4.17 -19.30
CA GLN A 61 12.72 -5.09 -20.42
C GLN A 61 11.78 -6.30 -20.51
N SER A 62 10.95 -6.56 -19.50
CA SER A 62 9.98 -7.65 -19.54
C SER A 62 8.59 -7.15 -19.93
N GLY A 63 8.12 -6.04 -19.38
CA GLY A 63 6.77 -5.52 -19.61
C GLY A 63 5.98 -5.38 -18.31
N TYR A 64 4.65 -5.46 -18.39
CA TYR A 64 3.76 -5.24 -17.25
C TYR A 64 3.24 -6.54 -16.66
N TYR A 65 3.04 -6.54 -15.35
CA TYR A 65 2.57 -7.69 -14.56
C TYR A 65 1.45 -7.26 -13.62
N VAL A 66 0.50 -8.16 -13.34
CA VAL A 66 -0.60 -7.90 -12.41
C VAL A 66 -0.09 -7.92 -10.97
N VAL A 67 -0.42 -6.89 -10.18
CA VAL A 67 -0.07 -6.82 -8.77
C VAL A 67 -0.79 -7.93 -8.01
N LYS A 68 -0.07 -8.59 -7.09
CA LYS A 68 -0.66 -9.59 -6.19
C LYS A 68 -1.43 -8.88 -5.08
N LYS A 69 -2.76 -8.90 -5.10
CA LYS A 69 -3.56 -8.43 -3.96
C LYS A 69 -3.35 -9.45 -2.83
N SER A 70 -2.47 -9.10 -1.89
CA SER A 70 -2.31 -9.89 -0.67
C SER A 70 -3.53 -9.67 0.22
N GLY A 71 -4.60 -10.39 -0.07
CA GLY A 71 -5.88 -10.24 0.61
C GLY A 71 -7.03 -10.23 -0.38
N SER A 72 -7.36 -11.39 -0.95
CA SER A 72 -8.71 -11.62 -1.42
C SER A 72 -9.62 -11.71 -0.20
N THR A 73 -10.05 -10.56 0.32
CA THR A 73 -11.39 -10.53 0.90
C THR A 73 -12.28 -10.90 -0.27
N ILE A 74 -12.95 -12.04 -0.14
CA ILE A 74 -13.94 -12.52 -1.08
C ILE A 74 -14.83 -11.30 -1.37
N GLU A 75 -14.79 -10.79 -2.60
CA GLU A 75 -15.77 -9.82 -3.12
C GLU A 75 -17.11 -10.57 -3.26
N ASN A 76 -17.67 -10.99 -2.12
CA ASN A 76 -19.10 -11.15 -2.02
C ASN A 76 -19.59 -9.74 -1.72
N ASP A 77 -20.03 -9.02 -2.76
CA ASP A 77 -20.76 -7.75 -2.69
C ASP A 77 -21.98 -7.79 -1.73
N GLU A 78 -22.27 -8.95 -1.13
CA GLU A 78 -23.36 -9.19 -0.18
C GLU A 78 -22.95 -9.04 1.30
N ILE A 79 -21.67 -8.95 1.65
CA ILE A 79 -21.23 -8.94 3.06
C ILE A 79 -20.63 -7.59 3.42
N ILE A 80 -21.39 -6.81 4.20
CA ILE A 80 -20.88 -5.60 4.85
C ILE A 80 -20.28 -6.01 6.21
N ASP A 81 -18.97 -5.84 6.34
CA ASP A 81 -18.24 -6.13 7.59
C ASP A 81 -18.39 -4.98 8.59
N PHE A 82 -19.24 -5.19 9.61
CA PHE A 82 -19.39 -4.30 10.76
C PHE A 82 -18.53 -4.70 11.96
N ALA A 83 -17.77 -5.79 11.88
CA ALA A 83 -16.96 -6.33 12.97
C ALA A 83 -15.50 -5.88 12.91
N SER A 84 -14.96 -5.66 11.71
CA SER A 84 -13.59 -5.19 11.53
C SER A 84 -13.42 -3.75 12.00
N SER A 85 -12.34 -3.52 12.76
CA SER A 85 -11.86 -2.16 13.10
C SER A 85 -10.80 -1.66 12.11
N ALA A 86 -10.51 -2.42 11.05
CA ALA A 86 -9.54 -2.02 10.04
C ALA A 86 -10.15 -0.93 9.14
N PRO A 87 -9.36 0.08 8.74
CA PRO A 87 -9.80 1.05 7.75
C PRO A 87 -10.04 0.37 6.40
N ASP A 88 -10.90 0.99 5.59
CA ASP A 88 -11.15 0.57 4.21
C ASP A 88 -9.82 0.48 3.42
N PRO A 89 -9.47 -0.69 2.85
CA PRO A 89 -8.26 -0.85 2.05
C PRO A 89 -8.15 0.15 0.89
N ASP A 90 -9.27 0.57 0.29
CA ASP A 90 -9.27 1.47 -0.85
C ASP A 90 -8.99 2.93 -0.47
N VAL A 91 -9.08 3.28 0.83
CA VAL A 91 -8.76 4.61 1.36
C VAL A 91 -7.27 4.75 1.71
N PHE A 92 -6.53 3.64 1.77
CA PHE A 92 -5.11 3.69 2.13
C PHE A 92 -4.27 4.36 1.00
N PRO A 93 -3.44 5.37 1.31
CA PRO A 93 -2.67 6.10 0.30
C PRO A 93 -1.42 5.31 -0.14
N TYR A 94 -1.61 4.23 -0.90
CA TYR A 94 -0.53 3.31 -1.31
C TYR A 94 0.62 4.01 -2.05
N LEU A 95 0.31 4.96 -2.96
CA LEU A 95 1.33 5.68 -3.74
C LEU A 95 2.25 6.51 -2.84
N ASP A 96 1.66 7.29 -1.92
CA ASP A 96 2.43 8.13 -1.00
C ASP A 96 3.23 7.27 -0.02
N PHE A 97 2.62 6.20 0.49
CA PHE A 97 3.29 5.25 1.37
C PHE A 97 4.48 4.58 0.67
N GLN A 98 4.30 4.10 -0.56
CA GLN A 98 5.38 3.51 -1.35
C GLN A 98 6.49 4.51 -1.62
N HIS A 99 6.15 5.76 -1.98
CA HIS A 99 7.12 6.82 -2.16
C HIS A 99 7.96 7.05 -0.89
N CYS A 100 7.31 7.12 0.27
CA CYS A 100 7.99 7.25 1.57
C CYS A 100 8.91 6.06 1.86
N ILE A 101 8.47 4.82 1.62
CA ILE A 101 9.28 3.62 1.84
C ILE A 101 10.49 3.59 0.91
N ASN A 102 10.32 3.85 -0.39
CA ASN A 102 11.42 3.90 -1.34
C ASN A 102 12.46 4.96 -0.94
N LYS A 103 11.99 6.16 -0.55
CA LYS A 103 12.86 7.22 -0.05
C LYS A 103 13.60 6.80 1.22
N ALA A 104 12.93 6.10 2.14
CA ALA A 104 13.56 5.58 3.36
C ALA A 104 14.63 4.52 3.04
N ILE A 105 14.37 3.62 2.09
CA ILE A 105 15.35 2.61 1.63
C ILE A 105 16.59 3.31 1.04
N ASP A 106 16.39 4.28 0.16
CA ASP A 106 17.50 5.01 -0.48
C ASP A 106 18.33 5.81 0.54
N THR A 107 17.66 6.39 1.55
CA THR A 107 18.28 7.25 2.56
C THR A 107 19.02 6.46 3.63
N TYR A 108 18.36 5.44 4.21
CA TYR A 108 18.85 4.75 5.41
C TYR A 108 19.52 3.39 5.10
N LYS A 109 19.25 2.79 3.93
CA LYS A 109 19.85 1.53 3.45
C LYS A 109 19.88 0.45 4.54
N ASN A 110 21.08 0.07 5.01
CA ASN A 110 21.24 -1.00 5.99
C ASN A 110 20.66 -0.63 7.36
N ASP A 111 20.71 0.64 7.75
CA ASP A 111 20.22 1.10 9.05
C ASP A 111 18.70 0.94 9.19
N LEU A 112 17.97 0.88 8.06
CA LEU A 112 16.53 0.63 8.02
C LEU A 112 16.17 -0.76 8.57
N PHE A 113 17.07 -1.73 8.43
CA PHE A 113 16.82 -3.14 8.77
C PHE A 113 17.44 -3.55 10.11
N VAL A 114 18.06 -2.61 10.83
CA VAL A 114 18.60 -2.86 12.17
C VAL A 114 17.49 -2.67 13.20
N TYR A 115 17.55 -3.45 14.29
CA TYR A 115 16.65 -3.26 15.42
C TYR A 115 16.76 -1.84 15.97
N GLY A 116 15.60 -1.19 16.13
CA GLY A 116 15.50 0.11 16.79
C GLY A 116 15.83 0.06 18.28
N THR A 117 15.65 1.18 18.97
CA THR A 117 15.81 1.21 20.44
C THR A 117 14.62 0.53 21.12
N PRO A 118 14.74 0.12 22.40
CA PRO A 118 13.61 -0.41 23.16
C PRO A 118 12.39 0.51 23.25
N LYS A 119 12.57 1.84 23.10
CA LYS A 119 11.48 2.83 23.06
C LYS A 119 10.86 3.01 21.67
N GLY A 120 11.51 2.51 20.62
CA GLY A 120 11.20 2.79 19.22
C GLY A 120 12.30 3.59 18.51
N LEU A 121 12.00 4.12 17.32
CA LEU A 121 12.95 4.94 16.57
C LEU A 121 13.05 6.35 17.18
N PRO A 122 14.25 6.84 17.55
CA PRO A 122 14.42 8.17 18.14
C PRO A 122 13.89 9.31 17.27
N SER A 123 13.98 9.18 15.94
CA SER A 123 13.45 10.15 14.99
C SER A 123 11.91 10.15 14.90
N LEU A 124 11.25 9.05 15.27
CA LEU A 124 9.80 8.91 15.22
C LEU A 124 9.12 9.52 16.45
N ILE A 125 9.75 9.41 17.63
CA ILE A 125 9.20 9.91 18.91
C ILE A 125 8.79 11.40 18.85
N PRO A 126 9.62 12.36 18.40
CA PRO A 126 9.22 13.77 18.35
C PRO A 126 8.11 14.03 17.31
N VAL A 127 8.09 13.26 16.22
CA VAL A 127 7.02 13.35 15.21
C VAL A 127 5.69 12.88 15.79
N ILE A 128 5.69 11.77 16.52
CA ILE A 128 4.51 11.24 17.21
C ILE A 128 4.05 12.18 18.32
N GLN A 129 4.96 12.75 19.12
CA GLN A 129 4.61 13.73 20.14
C GLN A 129 3.86 14.93 19.54
N LYS A 130 4.37 15.48 18.43
CA LYS A 130 3.71 16.57 17.70
C LYS A 130 2.35 16.13 17.15
N GLN A 131 2.26 14.92 16.61
CA GLN A 131 1.01 14.38 16.09
C GLN A 131 -0.04 14.19 17.20
N LEU A 132 0.37 13.68 18.37
CA LEU A 132 -0.49 13.52 19.55
C LEU A 132 -1.02 14.86 20.08
N ALA A 133 -0.21 15.91 20.04
CA ALA A 133 -0.64 17.25 20.41
C ALA A 133 -1.80 17.76 19.52
N ASN A 134 -1.84 17.38 18.23
CA ASN A 134 -2.98 17.69 17.35
C ASN A 134 -4.28 17.01 17.83
N TYR A 135 -4.17 15.88 18.52
CA TYR A 135 -5.28 15.17 19.18
C TYR A 135 -5.50 15.60 20.64
N GLN A 136 -4.91 16.74 21.07
CA GLN A 136 -4.98 17.23 22.46
C GLN A 136 -4.36 16.29 23.51
N VAL A 137 -3.46 15.39 23.09
CA VAL A 137 -2.70 14.51 23.98
C VAL A 137 -1.30 15.09 24.18
N PHE A 138 -1.07 15.72 25.33
CA PHE A 138 0.19 16.36 25.69
C PHE A 138 1.00 15.46 26.61
N THR A 139 2.19 15.04 26.18
CA THR A 139 3.09 14.19 26.97
C THR A 139 4.56 14.49 26.67
N LYS A 140 5.46 14.03 27.54
CA LYS A 140 6.92 14.12 27.33
C LYS A 140 7.36 12.97 26.42
N GLU A 141 8.42 13.19 25.64
CA GLU A 141 9.02 12.15 24.79
C GLU A 141 9.38 10.89 25.59
N ASP A 142 9.83 11.06 26.84
CA ASP A 142 10.19 9.95 27.72
C ASP A 142 9.04 9.01 28.07
N ASN A 143 7.80 9.47 27.90
CA ASN A 143 6.59 8.72 28.16
C ASN A 143 6.01 8.08 26.88
N ILE A 144 6.70 8.18 25.74
CA ILE A 144 6.27 7.60 24.46
C ILE A 144 7.09 6.34 24.18
N PHE A 145 6.38 5.24 23.96
CA PHE A 145 6.95 3.95 23.61
C PHE A 145 6.23 3.39 22.38
N ILE A 146 6.99 3.04 21.35
CA ILE A 146 6.47 2.43 20.12
C ILE A 146 6.47 0.92 20.30
N THR A 147 5.33 0.30 19.99
CA THR A 147 5.14 -1.16 20.07
C THR A 147 4.67 -1.69 18.73
N SER A 148 4.78 -3.01 18.51
CA SER A 148 4.27 -3.67 17.30
C SER A 148 2.75 -3.83 17.31
N GLY A 149 2.08 -3.56 18.44
CA GLY A 149 0.63 -3.63 18.53
C GLY A 149 0.07 -3.49 19.94
N VAL A 150 -1.25 -3.34 20.04
CA VAL A 150 -1.97 -3.06 21.29
C VAL A 150 -1.76 -4.12 22.37
N GLN A 151 -1.63 -5.39 22.00
CA GLN A 151 -1.40 -6.48 22.97
C GLN A 151 -0.05 -6.33 23.68
N GLN A 152 1.00 -5.97 22.94
CA GLN A 152 2.32 -5.70 23.53
C GLN A 152 2.26 -4.48 24.45
N ALA A 153 1.56 -3.41 24.03
CA ALA A 153 1.39 -2.22 24.85
C ALA A 153 0.68 -2.54 26.18
N LEU A 154 -0.42 -3.31 26.14
CA LEU A 154 -1.16 -3.74 27.33
C LEU A 154 -0.33 -4.65 28.23
N ALA A 155 0.42 -5.59 27.66
CA ALA A 155 1.32 -6.46 28.42
C ALA A 155 2.40 -5.64 29.16
N ILE A 156 2.99 -4.65 28.50
CA ILE A 156 3.96 -3.74 29.15
C ILE A 156 3.27 -2.95 30.27
N LEU A 157 2.12 -2.32 30.00
CA LEU A 157 1.39 -1.52 30.99
C LEU A 157 1.03 -2.32 32.25
N THR A 158 0.60 -3.58 32.10
CA THR A 158 0.25 -4.45 33.24
C THR A 158 1.47 -4.92 34.04
N SER A 159 2.67 -4.88 33.45
CA SER A 159 3.93 -5.23 34.12
C SER A 159 4.59 -4.06 34.86
N ILE A 160 4.17 -2.82 34.58
CA ILE A 160 4.73 -1.62 35.21
C ILE A 160 4.08 -1.43 36.59
N PRO A 161 4.86 -1.15 37.65
CA PRO A 161 4.28 -0.77 38.94
C PRO A 161 3.44 0.49 38.76
N PHE A 162 2.17 0.44 39.17
CA PHE A 162 1.33 1.63 39.19
C PHE A 162 2.00 2.69 40.08
N PRO A 163 2.11 3.94 39.61
CA PRO A 163 2.57 5.02 40.47
C PRO A 163 1.53 5.19 41.59
N ASN A 164 1.94 4.84 42.82
CA ASN A 164 1.23 5.20 44.05
C ASN A 164 1.31 6.72 44.27
#